data_AF-A0A2P8E5B7-F1
#
_entry.id   AF-A0A2P8E5B7-F1
#
_cell.length_a   1.000
_cell.length_b   1.000
_cell.length_c   1.000
_cell.angle_alpha   90.00
_cell.angle_beta   90.00
_cell.angle_gamma   90.00
#
_symmetry.space_group_name_H-M   'P 1'
#
loop_
_entity.id
_entity.type
_entity.pdbx_description
1 polymer ?
#
loop_
_entity_poly.entity_id
_entity_poly.type
_entity_poly.pdbx_seq_one_letter_code
_entity_poly.pdbx_strand_id
1 'polypeptide(L)'
;MPDLLTRPLLRRDEPAWGSRVPWLAAIAAAGWALVATFAMSVLPAMAIWISEGAGAPMGDPLRFGARVWLAAHRTGQDVAGADFTIAPLGLTIVFVLLMYRSARWAAHSAGVSGRRGTIAVVLPAVLTYALGAGIIAGMGATAEVSAVPLEAVCWAGAWSCAAAVVGVAHEADLLPRWYGRLPLLVRAALAGAAAALAGLIAVGAVLATVSAVANSGQVGALARALDAGVLGGAVLAVGGALIMPNAVIWAMSFALGPGFAVGTGTSVAPGGVELGPVPAVPALGALPADLPGPAIWLVLAGPVLAGVLAGLVSYARLAPGDDGRPALVPVLGTAAGAGVAAAIGAGTLALLSGGTAGAARLTEIGPVPWQTAAATLGFVSVTATVTVLLLRWQGGSAARRAAGASGADDAVTVTAADGSSTPDTTGDGTTGGAAKTVTTGDGASEGSGGGSDDGSGGTTGASGAGPTGTD
;
A
#
# COMPACT_ATOMS: atom_id res chain seq x y z
N MET A 1 -50.67 18.44 -14.92
CA MET A 1 -49.85 17.62 -14.01
C MET A 1 -48.52 17.20 -14.65
N PRO A 2 -47.50 18.09 -14.78
CA PRO A 2 -46.13 17.64 -15.00
C PRO A 2 -45.12 18.14 -13.94
N ASP A 3 -45.56 18.86 -12.91
CA ASP A 3 -44.67 19.68 -12.08
C ASP A 3 -44.18 19.03 -10.78
N LEU A 4 -44.18 17.69 -10.70
CA LEU A 4 -43.82 16.95 -9.47
C LEU A 4 -42.52 16.16 -9.55
N LEU A 5 -41.80 16.18 -10.68
CA LEU A 5 -40.58 15.37 -10.87
C LEU A 5 -39.25 16.14 -10.75
N THR A 6 -39.28 17.45 -10.49
CA THR A 6 -38.08 18.29 -10.36
C THR A 6 -37.74 18.67 -8.92
N ARG A 7 -38.39 18.07 -7.92
CA ARG A 7 -37.91 18.22 -6.55
C ARG A 7 -36.53 17.55 -6.44
N PRO A 8 -35.45 18.29 -6.16
CA PRO A 8 -34.20 17.65 -5.78
C PRO A 8 -34.55 16.80 -4.56
N LEU A 9 -34.28 15.50 -4.65
CA LEU A 9 -34.32 14.63 -3.50
C LEU A 9 -33.43 15.31 -2.46
N LEU A 10 -34.07 15.92 -1.45
CA LEU A 10 -33.45 16.28 -0.20
C LEU A 10 -32.63 15.06 0.16
N ARG A 11 -31.30 15.18 0.05
CA ARG A 11 -30.38 14.30 0.73
C ARG A 11 -30.92 14.29 2.14
N ARG A 12 -31.53 13.17 2.55
CA ARG A 12 -31.95 13.02 3.94
C ARG A 12 -30.68 13.31 4.71
N ASP A 13 -30.66 14.43 5.43
CA ASP A 13 -29.79 14.58 6.57
C ASP A 13 -30.25 13.46 7.49
N GLU A 14 -29.65 12.29 7.30
CA GLU A 14 -29.83 11.17 8.20
C GLU A 14 -29.56 11.76 9.59
N PRO A 15 -30.50 11.63 10.53
CA PRO A 15 -30.28 12.11 11.89
C PRO A 15 -28.92 11.59 12.32
N ALA A 16 -28.04 12.43 12.86
CA ALA A 16 -26.81 11.91 13.45
C ALA A 16 -27.21 10.99 14.61
N TRP A 17 -27.37 9.69 14.36
CA TRP A 17 -27.68 8.66 15.36
C TRP A 17 -26.47 8.35 16.27
N GLY A 18 -25.47 9.22 16.26
CA GLY A 18 -24.29 9.16 17.09
C GLY A 18 -24.48 9.90 18.39
N SER A 19 -24.11 9.28 19.50
CA SER A 19 -23.87 10.04 20.73
C SER A 19 -23.00 11.28 20.41
N ARG A 20 -23.26 12.40 21.08
CA ARG A 20 -22.45 13.64 20.96
C ARG A 20 -21.00 13.47 21.44
N VAL A 21 -20.53 12.23 21.58
CA VAL A 21 -19.38 11.82 22.38
C VAL A 21 -18.52 10.84 21.55
N PRO A 22 -17.73 11.35 20.57
CA PRO A 22 -16.95 10.54 19.63
C PRO A 22 -15.99 9.57 20.33
N TRP A 23 -15.45 9.98 21.48
CA TRP A 23 -14.53 9.15 22.25
C TRP A 23 -15.21 7.92 22.86
N LEU A 24 -16.50 7.99 23.23
CA LEU A 24 -17.21 6.85 23.81
C LEU A 24 -17.47 5.77 22.76
N ALA A 25 -17.89 6.17 21.55
CA ALA A 25 -18.05 5.25 20.42
C ALA A 25 -16.72 4.57 20.06
N ALA A 26 -15.61 5.33 20.11
CA ALA A 26 -14.27 4.81 19.88
C ALA A 26 -13.83 3.79 20.94
N ILE A 27 -14.03 4.08 22.24
CA ILE A 27 -13.72 3.15 23.33
C ILE A 27 -14.55 1.88 23.19
N ALA A 28 -15.85 2.00 22.93
CA ALA A 28 -16.73 0.84 22.76
C ALA A 28 -16.30 -0.02 21.56
N ALA A 29 -16.00 0.61 20.42
CA ALA A 29 -15.55 -0.09 19.22
C ALA A 29 -14.19 -0.80 19.41
N ALA A 30 -13.23 -0.12 20.06
CA ALA A 30 -11.92 -0.69 20.36
C ALA A 30 -12.01 -1.81 21.40
N GLY A 31 -12.86 -1.65 22.42
CA GLY A 31 -13.17 -2.69 23.41
C GLY A 31 -13.78 -3.92 22.76
N TRP A 32 -14.74 -3.74 21.85
CA TRP A 32 -15.30 -4.85 21.06
C TRP A 32 -14.26 -5.54 20.21
N ALA A 33 -13.40 -4.79 19.51
CA ALA A 33 -12.32 -5.37 18.72
C ALA A 33 -11.34 -6.17 19.61
N LEU A 34 -10.95 -5.62 20.76
CA LEU A 34 -10.09 -6.30 21.75
C LEU A 34 -10.69 -7.61 22.24
N VAL A 35 -11.96 -7.59 22.67
CA VAL A 35 -12.65 -8.79 23.15
C VAL A 35 -12.80 -9.82 22.04
N ALA A 36 -13.17 -9.40 20.83
CA ALA A 36 -13.37 -10.31 19.70
C ALA A 36 -12.06 -10.96 19.24
N THR A 37 -10.96 -10.20 19.15
CA THR A 37 -9.65 -10.77 18.78
C THR A 37 -9.10 -11.66 19.88
N PHE A 38 -9.26 -11.29 21.15
CA PHE A 38 -8.87 -12.14 22.27
C PHE A 38 -9.67 -13.44 22.33
N ALA A 39 -10.99 -13.36 22.15
CA ALA A 39 -11.85 -14.55 22.08
C ALA A 39 -11.43 -15.48 20.93
N MET A 40 -11.12 -14.94 19.75
CA MET A 40 -10.64 -15.72 18.61
C MET A 40 -9.38 -16.55 18.95
N SER A 41 -8.48 -16.00 19.78
CA SER A 41 -7.27 -16.70 20.22
C SER A 41 -7.52 -17.73 21.33
N VAL A 42 -8.47 -17.47 22.24
CA VAL A 42 -8.77 -18.33 23.39
C VAL A 42 -9.67 -19.51 23.02
N LEU A 43 -10.66 -19.30 22.14
CA LEU A 43 -11.71 -20.28 21.86
C LEU A 43 -11.19 -21.64 21.38
N PRO A 44 -10.18 -21.74 20.49
CA PRO A 44 -9.63 -23.04 20.08
C PRO A 44 -9.03 -23.81 21.26
N ALA A 45 -8.26 -23.14 22.13
CA ALA A 45 -7.65 -23.75 23.30
C ALA A 45 -8.70 -24.17 24.33
N MET A 46 -9.74 -23.34 24.52
CA MET A 46 -10.88 -23.68 25.38
C MET A 46 -11.63 -24.90 24.86
N ALA A 47 -11.87 -25.00 23.55
CA ALA A 47 -12.56 -26.14 22.94
C ALA A 47 -11.77 -27.45 23.11
N ILE A 48 -10.45 -27.41 22.93
CA ILE A 48 -9.57 -28.58 23.17
C ILE A 48 -9.62 -28.97 24.65
N TRP A 49 -9.43 -28.01 25.55
CA TRP A 49 -9.47 -28.25 27.00
C TRP A 49 -10.80 -28.87 27.46
N ILE A 50 -11.94 -28.40 26.93
CA ILE A 50 -13.26 -29.00 27.20
C ILE A 50 -13.33 -30.42 26.65
N SER A 51 -12.83 -30.66 25.43
CA SER A 51 -12.86 -31.99 24.80
C SER A 51 -12.02 -33.03 25.52
N GLU A 52 -10.97 -32.59 26.22
CA GLU A 52 -10.09 -33.43 27.07
C GLU A 52 -10.65 -33.61 28.49
N GLY A 53 -11.89 -33.18 28.75
CA GLY A 53 -12.58 -33.39 30.02
C GLY A 53 -12.34 -32.30 31.06
N ALA A 54 -11.76 -31.16 30.68
CA ALA A 54 -11.60 -29.98 31.54
C ALA A 54 -10.86 -30.26 32.87
N GLY A 55 -9.93 -31.21 32.87
CA GLY A 55 -9.21 -31.65 34.08
C GLY A 55 -8.15 -30.68 34.59
N ALA A 56 -7.56 -29.87 33.69
CA ALA A 56 -6.61 -28.81 34.06
C ALA A 56 -7.34 -27.52 34.48
N PRO A 57 -6.69 -26.58 35.20
CA PRO A 57 -7.29 -25.29 35.52
C PRO A 57 -7.67 -24.48 34.27
N MET A 58 -8.83 -23.81 34.30
CA MET A 58 -9.30 -22.94 33.21
C MET A 58 -8.31 -21.81 32.83
N GLY A 59 -7.41 -21.46 33.74
CA GLY A 59 -6.35 -20.47 33.50
C GLY A 59 -5.38 -20.87 32.38
N ASP A 60 -5.19 -22.17 32.14
CA ASP A 60 -4.22 -22.67 31.15
C ASP A 60 -4.63 -22.36 29.69
N PRO A 61 -5.84 -22.70 29.22
CA PRO A 61 -6.27 -22.30 27.88
C PRO A 61 -6.39 -20.78 27.72
N LEU A 62 -6.73 -20.04 28.78
CA LEU A 62 -6.74 -18.56 28.76
C LEU A 62 -5.34 -17.98 28.56
N ARG A 63 -4.35 -18.48 29.29
CA ARG A 63 -2.93 -18.08 29.14
C ARG A 63 -2.40 -18.42 27.76
N PHE A 64 -2.73 -19.61 27.25
CA PHE A 64 -2.36 -20.00 25.90
C PHE A 64 -2.96 -19.06 24.86
N GLY A 65 -4.26 -18.76 24.95
CA GLY A 65 -4.92 -17.80 24.06
C GLY A 65 -4.32 -16.39 24.15
N ALA A 66 -3.92 -15.93 25.34
CA ALA A 66 -3.19 -14.68 25.52
C ALA A 66 -1.85 -14.68 24.75
N ARG A 67 -1.08 -15.78 24.84
CA ARG A 67 0.19 -15.92 24.11
C ARG A 67 -0.02 -15.91 22.59
N VAL A 68 -1.02 -16.65 22.09
CA VAL A 68 -1.40 -16.62 20.66
C VAL A 68 -1.79 -15.21 20.21
N TRP A 69 -2.54 -14.48 21.03
CA TRP A 69 -2.92 -13.10 20.75
C TRP A 69 -1.72 -12.16 20.69
N LEU A 70 -0.74 -12.31 21.59
CA LEU A 70 0.50 -11.52 21.61
C LEU A 70 1.40 -11.85 20.42
N ALA A 71 1.51 -13.14 20.07
CA ALA A 71 2.23 -13.59 18.89
C ALA A 71 1.63 -12.99 17.60
N ALA A 72 0.29 -12.90 17.50
CA ALA A 72 -0.38 -12.25 16.37
C ALA A 72 -0.04 -10.75 16.24
N HIS A 73 0.37 -10.09 17.33
CA HIS A 73 0.84 -8.70 17.32
C HIS A 73 2.36 -8.59 17.14
N ARG A 74 3.06 -9.72 16.97
CA ARG A 74 4.53 -9.79 16.89
C ARG A 74 5.24 -9.33 18.19
N THR A 75 4.58 -9.53 19.33
CA THR A 75 5.22 -9.28 20.64
C THR A 75 6.18 -10.43 20.95
N GLY A 76 7.44 -10.10 21.25
CA GLY A 76 8.44 -11.08 21.69
C GLY A 76 8.01 -11.79 22.97
N GLN A 77 8.22 -13.10 23.01
CA GLN A 77 7.95 -13.94 24.16
C GLN A 77 9.22 -14.69 24.54
N ASP A 78 9.64 -14.59 25.80
CA ASP A 78 10.67 -15.45 26.35
C ASP A 78 10.01 -16.76 26.76
N VAL A 79 10.42 -17.87 26.15
CA VAL A 79 9.97 -19.23 26.44
C VAL A 79 11.16 -20.01 26.97
N ALA A 80 11.26 -20.15 28.28
CA ALA A 80 12.32 -20.88 28.98
C ALA A 80 13.75 -20.41 28.63
N GLY A 81 13.96 -19.09 28.51
CA GLY A 81 15.25 -18.46 28.19
C GLY A 81 15.52 -18.29 26.70
N ALA A 82 14.47 -18.39 25.86
CA ALA A 82 14.56 -18.39 24.42
C ALA A 82 13.54 -17.43 23.79
N ASP A 83 14.02 -16.49 22.97
CA ASP A 83 13.18 -15.46 22.36
C ASP A 83 12.36 -15.98 21.17
N PHE A 84 11.04 -15.88 21.27
CA PHE A 84 10.07 -16.24 20.25
C PHE A 84 9.27 -15.03 19.77
N THR A 85 9.37 -14.68 18.48
CA THR A 85 8.79 -13.42 17.93
C THR A 85 8.08 -13.60 16.57
N ILE A 86 7.74 -14.83 16.18
CA ILE A 86 7.11 -15.08 14.87
C ILE A 86 5.61 -14.83 14.95
N ALA A 87 5.13 -13.88 14.14
CA ALA A 87 3.71 -13.59 13.99
C ALA A 87 3.08 -14.40 12.85
N PRO A 88 1.97 -15.13 13.08
CA PRO A 88 1.16 -15.68 11.99
C PRO A 88 0.41 -14.53 11.30
N LEU A 89 0.93 -14.04 10.17
CA LEU A 89 0.42 -12.82 9.54
C LEU A 89 -1.05 -12.93 9.12
N GLY A 90 -1.57 -14.12 8.83
CA GLY A 90 -3.00 -14.31 8.57
C GLY A 90 -3.86 -13.88 9.76
N LEU A 91 -3.41 -14.19 10.99
CA LEU A 91 -4.12 -13.78 12.20
C LEU A 91 -3.96 -12.27 12.45
N THR A 92 -2.75 -11.73 12.22
CA THR A 92 -2.49 -10.29 12.27
C THR A 92 -3.41 -9.51 11.31
N ILE A 93 -3.56 -10.00 10.07
CA ILE A 93 -4.44 -9.39 9.06
C ILE A 93 -5.89 -9.38 9.55
N VAL A 94 -6.39 -10.50 10.09
CA VAL A 94 -7.75 -10.57 10.64
C VAL A 94 -7.94 -9.54 11.76
N PHE A 95 -6.98 -9.42 12.68
CA PHE A 95 -7.06 -8.46 13.79
C PHE A 95 -7.05 -7.01 13.31
N VAL A 96 -6.15 -6.68 12.39
CA VAL A 96 -6.06 -5.35 11.78
C VAL A 96 -7.33 -5.01 11.01
N LEU A 97 -7.94 -5.96 10.29
CA LEU A 97 -9.21 -5.76 9.59
C LEU A 97 -10.37 -5.53 10.57
N LEU A 98 -10.42 -6.26 11.67
CA LEU A 98 -11.46 -6.10 12.69
C LEU A 98 -11.35 -4.72 13.35
N MET A 99 -10.13 -4.28 13.64
CA MET A 99 -9.83 -2.94 14.14
C MET A 99 -10.16 -1.84 13.13
N TYR A 100 -9.84 -2.04 11.85
CA TYR A 100 -10.21 -1.12 10.77
C TYR A 100 -11.73 -0.98 10.69
N ARG A 101 -12.48 -2.09 10.74
CA ARG A 101 -13.95 -2.08 10.70
C ARG A 101 -14.55 -1.42 11.94
N SER A 102 -14.01 -1.69 13.12
CA SER A 102 -14.51 -1.09 14.37
C SER A 102 -14.25 0.42 14.40
N ALA A 103 -13.07 0.88 13.99
CA ALA A 103 -12.74 2.29 13.89
C ALA A 103 -13.57 3.03 12.83
N ARG A 104 -13.83 2.37 11.69
CA ARG A 104 -14.73 2.89 10.65
C ARG A 104 -16.16 3.06 11.19
N TRP A 105 -16.67 2.06 11.89
CA TRP A 105 -17.99 2.14 12.54
C TRP A 105 -18.04 3.26 13.59
N ALA A 106 -17.00 3.42 14.40
CA ALA A 106 -16.90 4.51 15.37
C ALA A 106 -16.88 5.88 14.69
N ALA A 107 -16.15 6.03 13.59
CA ALA A 107 -16.09 7.25 12.79
C ALA A 107 -17.45 7.62 12.18
N HIS A 108 -18.13 6.61 11.62
CA HIS A 108 -19.46 6.76 11.04
C HIS A 108 -20.46 7.19 12.10
N SER A 109 -20.48 6.45 13.22
CA SER A 109 -21.37 6.74 14.35
C SER A 109 -21.11 8.13 14.92
N ALA A 110 -19.86 8.57 15.02
CA ALA A 110 -19.50 9.88 15.54
C ALA A 110 -19.67 11.05 14.55
N GLY A 111 -20.02 10.79 13.28
CA GLY A 111 -20.12 11.83 12.25
C GLY A 111 -18.80 12.57 12.01
N VAL A 112 -17.68 11.85 12.00
CA VAL A 112 -16.34 12.46 11.94
C VAL A 112 -16.13 13.26 10.65
N SER A 113 -15.81 14.54 10.81
CA SER A 113 -15.32 15.39 9.73
C SER A 113 -14.05 16.12 10.15
N GLY A 114 -13.04 16.11 9.26
CA GLY A 114 -11.78 16.81 9.45
C GLY A 114 -10.87 16.26 10.55
N ARG A 115 -9.73 16.95 10.74
CA ARG A 115 -8.60 16.48 11.57
C ARG A 115 -8.97 16.29 13.05
N ARG A 116 -9.74 17.21 13.63
CA ARG A 116 -10.11 17.16 15.06
C ARG A 116 -10.99 15.96 15.37
N GLY A 117 -11.97 15.66 14.51
CA GLY A 117 -12.82 14.48 14.64
C GLY A 117 -12.02 13.18 14.50
N THR A 118 -11.05 13.14 13.58
CA THR A 118 -10.15 11.98 13.45
C THR A 118 -9.37 11.72 14.74
N ILE A 119 -8.76 12.75 15.33
CA ILE A 119 -8.02 12.60 16.59
C ILE A 119 -8.95 12.16 17.74
N ALA A 120 -10.17 12.72 17.80
CA ALA A 120 -11.16 12.40 18.83
C ALA A 120 -11.66 10.94 18.79
N VAL A 121 -11.49 10.23 17.68
CA VAL A 121 -11.82 8.80 17.55
C VAL A 121 -10.58 7.91 17.63
N VAL A 122 -9.51 8.26 16.91
CA VAL A 122 -8.29 7.44 16.85
C VAL A 122 -7.61 7.35 18.21
N LEU A 123 -7.41 8.49 18.90
CA LEU A 123 -6.67 8.51 20.16
C LEU A 123 -7.30 7.61 21.25
N PRO A 124 -8.61 7.74 21.59
CA PRO A 124 -9.22 6.85 22.57
C PRO A 124 -9.24 5.39 22.12
N ALA A 125 -9.46 5.09 20.83
CA ALA A 125 -9.44 3.72 20.33
C ALA A 125 -8.06 3.05 20.51
N VAL A 126 -6.98 3.76 20.16
CA VAL A 126 -5.60 3.28 20.32
C VAL A 126 -5.26 3.08 21.79
N LEU A 127 -5.61 4.03 22.67
CA LEU A 127 -5.36 3.90 24.10
C LEU A 127 -6.11 2.70 24.71
N THR A 128 -7.39 2.51 24.39
CA THR A 128 -8.17 1.37 24.88
C THR A 128 -7.55 0.04 24.44
N TYR A 129 -7.19 -0.10 23.17
CA TYR A 129 -6.63 -1.35 22.66
C TYR A 129 -5.21 -1.62 23.20
N ALA A 130 -4.35 -0.59 23.24
CA ALA A 130 -2.98 -0.71 23.73
C ALA A 130 -2.94 -1.04 25.24
N LEU A 131 -3.78 -0.41 26.06
CA LEU A 131 -3.91 -0.75 27.48
C LEU A 131 -4.42 -2.19 27.67
N GLY A 132 -5.40 -2.60 26.86
CA GLY A 132 -5.89 -3.98 26.81
C GLY A 132 -4.78 -4.99 26.51
N ALA A 133 -3.88 -4.67 25.58
CA ALA A 133 -2.71 -5.49 25.26
C ALA A 133 -1.78 -5.70 26.47
N GLY A 134 -1.55 -4.65 27.26
CA GLY A 134 -0.77 -4.74 28.50
C GLY A 134 -1.40 -5.67 29.55
N ILE A 135 -2.74 -5.64 29.68
CA ILE A 135 -3.48 -6.54 30.57
C ILE A 135 -3.36 -7.99 30.07
N ILE A 136 -3.51 -8.22 28.75
CA ILE A 136 -3.37 -9.55 28.13
C ILE A 136 -1.94 -10.09 28.30
N ALA A 137 -0.91 -9.24 28.18
CA ALA A 137 0.47 -9.61 28.45
C ALA A 137 0.67 -10.10 29.88
N GLY A 138 0.09 -9.39 30.86
CA GLY A 138 0.10 -9.82 32.27
C GLY A 138 -0.65 -11.15 32.49
N MET A 139 -1.79 -11.36 31.82
CA MET A 139 -2.56 -12.60 31.93
C MET A 139 -1.83 -13.82 31.38
N GLY A 140 -1.07 -13.67 30.29
CA GLY A 140 -0.33 -14.76 29.64
C GLY A 140 0.99 -15.15 30.32
N ALA A 141 1.46 -14.34 31.28
CA ALA A 141 2.75 -14.48 31.92
C ALA A 141 2.78 -15.61 32.97
N THR A 142 3.92 -16.30 33.01
CA THR A 142 4.28 -17.41 33.92
C THR A 142 5.77 -17.35 34.20
N ALA A 143 6.27 -18.14 35.15
CA ALA A 143 7.71 -18.22 35.44
C ALA A 143 8.54 -18.70 34.23
N GLU A 144 7.96 -19.54 33.38
CA GLU A 144 8.64 -20.13 32.22
C GLU A 144 8.37 -19.37 30.91
N VAL A 145 7.22 -18.71 30.78
CA VAL A 145 6.84 -17.97 29.59
C VAL A 145 6.38 -16.58 29.96
N SER A 146 7.06 -15.55 29.46
CA SER A 146 6.69 -14.16 29.70
C SER A 146 6.85 -13.30 28.45
N ALA A 147 6.11 -12.21 28.38
CA ALA A 147 6.26 -11.19 27.34
C ALA A 147 6.43 -9.84 28.02
N VAL A 148 7.22 -8.95 27.43
CA VAL A 148 7.42 -7.60 27.98
C VAL A 148 6.13 -6.80 27.77
N PRO A 149 5.41 -6.36 28.83
CA PRO A 149 4.12 -5.71 28.67
C PRO A 149 4.20 -4.40 27.85
N LEU A 150 5.31 -3.67 27.99
CA LEU A 150 5.54 -2.44 27.23
C LEU A 150 5.66 -2.72 25.73
N GLU A 151 6.31 -3.82 25.35
CA GLU A 151 6.43 -4.23 23.95
C GLU A 151 5.06 -4.58 23.37
N ALA A 152 4.22 -5.30 24.13
CA ALA A 152 2.85 -5.62 23.73
C ALA A 152 2.01 -4.35 23.49
N VAL A 153 2.12 -3.37 24.40
CA VAL A 153 1.44 -2.06 24.29
C VAL A 153 1.92 -1.32 23.03
N CYS A 154 3.22 -1.31 22.76
CA CYS A 154 3.80 -0.63 21.59
C CYS A 154 3.34 -1.24 20.27
N TRP A 155 3.44 -2.57 20.11
CA TRP A 155 3.02 -3.24 18.88
C TRP A 155 1.51 -3.16 18.67
N ALA A 156 0.71 -3.46 19.69
CA ALA A 156 -0.75 -3.34 19.61
C ALA A 156 -1.19 -1.89 19.37
N GLY A 157 -0.51 -0.92 19.99
CA GLY A 157 -0.70 0.52 19.75
C GLY A 157 -0.38 0.91 18.31
N ALA A 158 0.72 0.43 17.74
CA ALA A 158 1.09 0.70 16.35
C ALA A 158 0.07 0.11 15.36
N TRP A 159 -0.31 -1.16 15.53
CA TRP A 159 -1.31 -1.82 14.69
C TRP A 159 -2.68 -1.17 14.79
N SER A 160 -3.13 -0.87 16.01
CA SER A 160 -4.41 -0.20 16.23
C SER A 160 -4.43 1.22 15.68
N CYS A 161 -3.33 1.97 15.81
CA CYS A 161 -3.20 3.31 15.25
C CYS A 161 -3.29 3.27 13.72
N ALA A 162 -2.51 2.41 13.06
CA ALA A 162 -2.54 2.26 11.61
C ALA A 162 -3.94 1.88 11.11
N ALA A 163 -4.55 0.86 11.72
CA ALA A 163 -5.89 0.39 11.36
C ALA A 163 -6.97 1.46 11.59
N ALA A 164 -6.91 2.16 12.73
CA ALA A 164 -7.89 3.18 13.08
C ALA A 164 -7.78 4.42 12.21
N VAL A 165 -6.56 4.90 11.93
CA VAL A 165 -6.35 6.04 11.02
C VAL A 165 -6.90 5.71 9.63
N VAL A 166 -6.61 4.53 9.08
CA VAL A 166 -7.11 4.11 7.77
C VAL A 166 -8.63 3.92 7.78
N GLY A 167 -9.19 3.34 8.84
CA GLY A 167 -10.64 3.16 9.02
C GLY A 167 -11.40 4.48 9.04
N VAL A 168 -10.93 5.42 9.86
CA VAL A 168 -11.51 6.76 9.96
C VAL A 168 -11.30 7.56 8.67
N ALA A 169 -10.12 7.47 8.05
CA ALA A 169 -9.83 8.16 6.80
C ALA A 169 -10.67 7.65 5.63
N HIS A 170 -11.00 6.36 5.62
CA HIS A 170 -11.90 5.79 4.63
C HIS A 170 -13.34 6.29 4.83
N GLU A 171 -13.83 6.32 6.07
CA GLU A 171 -15.18 6.79 6.37
C GLU A 171 -15.38 8.28 6.11
N ALA A 172 -14.40 9.10 6.50
CA ALA A 172 -14.45 10.55 6.32
C ALA A 172 -14.08 11.01 4.88
N ASP A 173 -13.94 10.08 3.94
CA ASP A 173 -13.51 10.32 2.56
C ASP A 173 -12.23 11.16 2.48
N LEU A 174 -11.26 10.87 3.36
CA LEU A 174 -9.98 11.56 3.43
C LEU A 174 -8.95 10.92 2.50
N LEU A 175 -9.05 9.61 2.22
CA LEU A 175 -8.09 8.90 1.37
C LEU A 175 -8.00 9.47 -0.06
N PRO A 176 -9.10 9.70 -0.81
CA PRO A 176 -9.01 10.28 -2.14
C PRO A 176 -8.50 11.73 -2.10
N ARG A 177 -8.87 12.48 -1.06
CA ARG A 177 -8.40 13.86 -0.86
C ARG A 177 -6.90 13.93 -0.57
N TRP A 178 -6.37 13.02 0.25
CA TRP A 178 -4.94 12.92 0.54
C TRP A 178 -4.17 12.48 -0.70
N TYR A 179 -4.67 11.47 -1.41
CA TYR A 179 -4.08 11.00 -2.67
C TYR A 179 -4.08 12.09 -3.75
N GLY A 180 -5.14 12.91 -3.83
CA GLY A 180 -5.24 14.03 -4.77
C GLY A 180 -4.28 15.20 -4.48
N ARG A 181 -3.81 15.35 -3.23
CA ARG A 181 -2.82 16.37 -2.86
C ARG A 181 -1.39 15.99 -3.23
N LEU A 182 -1.13 14.73 -3.52
CA LEU A 182 0.20 14.27 -3.91
C LEU A 182 0.52 14.74 -5.34
N PRO A 183 1.77 15.14 -5.63
CA PRO A 183 2.21 15.42 -6.99
C PRO A 183 1.93 14.24 -7.92
N LEU A 184 1.60 14.51 -9.19
CA LEU A 184 1.27 13.49 -10.19
C LEU A 184 2.35 12.40 -10.27
N LEU A 185 3.62 12.81 -10.23
CA LEU A 185 4.76 11.90 -10.29
C LEU A 185 4.77 10.90 -9.12
N VAL A 186 4.46 11.37 -7.91
CA VAL A 186 4.40 10.53 -6.70
C VAL A 186 3.22 9.55 -6.80
N ARG A 187 2.06 10.02 -7.25
CA ARG A 187 0.87 9.18 -7.43
C ARG A 187 1.11 8.05 -8.43
N ALA A 188 1.76 8.35 -9.54
CA ALA A 188 2.14 7.38 -10.54
C ALA A 188 3.16 6.37 -10.01
N ALA A 189 4.20 6.85 -9.32
CA ALA A 189 5.19 5.99 -8.69
C ALA A 189 4.56 5.02 -7.66
N LEU A 190 3.64 5.52 -6.82
CA LEU A 190 2.90 4.70 -5.85
C LEU A 190 1.99 3.67 -6.55
N ALA A 191 1.34 4.05 -7.65
CA ALA A 191 0.53 3.12 -8.43
C ALA A 191 1.38 2.00 -9.08
N GLY A 192 2.56 2.37 -9.61
CA GLY A 192 3.52 1.40 -10.13
C GLY A 192 4.07 0.48 -9.04
N ALA A 193 4.41 1.03 -7.88
CA ALA A 193 4.88 0.25 -6.72
C ALA A 193 3.81 -0.74 -6.24
N ALA A 194 2.56 -0.31 -6.15
CA ALA A 194 1.44 -1.19 -5.79
C ALA A 194 1.26 -2.33 -6.81
N ALA A 195 1.41 -2.05 -8.11
CA ALA A 195 1.36 -3.07 -9.16
C ALA A 195 2.52 -4.06 -9.06
N ALA A 196 3.76 -3.59 -8.82
CA ALA A 196 4.91 -4.46 -8.59
C ALA A 196 4.71 -5.35 -7.36
N LEU A 197 4.32 -4.79 -6.22
CA LEU A 197 4.09 -5.56 -5.00
C LEU A 197 2.97 -6.58 -5.18
N ALA A 198 1.86 -6.22 -5.83
CA ALA A 198 0.79 -7.16 -6.14
C ALA A 198 1.29 -8.30 -7.05
N GLY A 199 2.09 -7.99 -8.08
CA GLY A 199 2.69 -8.99 -8.96
C GLY A 199 3.64 -9.93 -8.21
N LEU A 200 4.51 -9.39 -7.35
CA LEU A 200 5.45 -10.16 -6.54
C LEU A 200 4.73 -11.06 -5.52
N ILE A 201 3.68 -10.56 -4.85
CA ILE A 201 2.83 -11.35 -3.95
C ILE A 201 2.11 -12.45 -4.73
N ALA A 202 1.60 -12.16 -5.93
CA ALA A 202 0.96 -13.17 -6.77
C ALA A 202 1.92 -14.29 -7.17
N VAL A 203 3.16 -13.95 -7.54
CA VAL A 203 4.22 -14.94 -7.82
C VAL A 203 4.51 -15.78 -6.57
N GLY A 204 4.68 -15.14 -5.41
CA GLY A 204 4.87 -15.85 -4.13
C GLY A 204 3.70 -16.76 -3.79
N ALA A 205 2.46 -16.35 -4.07
CA ALA A 205 1.26 -17.12 -3.81
C ALA A 205 1.15 -18.35 -4.71
N VAL A 206 1.47 -18.20 -6.00
CA VAL A 206 1.54 -19.34 -6.94
C VAL A 206 2.60 -20.33 -6.48
N LEU A 207 3.80 -19.85 -6.14
CA LEU A 207 4.90 -20.70 -5.68
C LEU A 207 4.55 -21.45 -4.39
N ALA A 208 4.03 -20.75 -3.39
CA ALA A 208 3.60 -21.35 -2.12
C ALA A 208 2.50 -22.39 -2.33
N THR A 209 1.54 -22.13 -3.22
CA THR A 209 0.45 -23.05 -3.54
C THR A 209 0.97 -24.30 -4.25
N VAL A 210 1.81 -24.13 -5.28
CA VAL A 210 2.43 -25.25 -6.01
C VAL A 210 3.23 -26.13 -5.05
N SER A 211 4.01 -25.52 -4.17
CA SER A 211 4.82 -26.26 -3.21
C SER A 211 3.99 -26.97 -2.14
N ALA A 212 2.90 -26.35 -1.67
CA ALA A 212 1.97 -26.98 -0.73
C ALA A 212 1.22 -28.16 -1.35
N VAL A 213 0.82 -28.06 -2.62
CA VAL A 213 0.17 -29.15 -3.36
C VAL A 213 1.14 -30.30 -3.60
N ALA A 214 2.36 -30.00 -4.06
CA ALA A 214 3.40 -30.99 -4.34
C ALA A 214 3.79 -31.80 -3.08
N ASN A 215 3.82 -31.15 -1.91
CA ASN A 215 4.23 -31.78 -0.65
C ASN A 215 3.06 -32.12 0.30
N SER A 216 1.83 -32.10 -0.19
CA SER A 216 0.62 -32.33 0.61
C SER A 216 0.62 -33.65 1.38
N GLY A 217 1.25 -34.70 0.83
CA GLY A 217 1.42 -36.00 1.49
C GLY A 217 2.29 -35.93 2.74
N GLN A 218 3.36 -35.12 2.72
CA GLN A 218 4.26 -34.94 3.86
C GLN A 218 3.63 -34.07 4.94
N VAL A 219 2.92 -33.00 4.55
CA VAL A 219 2.12 -32.17 5.47
C VAL A 219 1.09 -33.04 6.21
N GLY A 220 0.37 -33.90 5.48
CA GLY A 220 -0.60 -34.82 6.05
C GLY A 220 0.02 -35.93 6.91
N ALA A 221 1.26 -36.34 6.64
CA ALA A 221 1.98 -37.30 7.47
C ALA A 221 2.43 -36.69 8.81
N LEU A 222 2.97 -35.47 8.79
CA LEU A 222 3.34 -34.75 10.02
C LEU A 222 2.10 -34.40 10.86
N ALA A 223 1.00 -33.99 10.23
CA ALA A 223 -0.25 -33.71 10.94
C ALA A 223 -0.81 -34.96 11.64
N ARG A 224 -0.70 -36.14 11.01
CA ARG A 224 -1.11 -37.42 11.62
C ARG A 224 -0.16 -37.88 12.72
N ALA A 225 1.13 -37.59 12.61
CA ALA A 225 2.11 -37.94 13.65
C ALA A 225 1.88 -37.18 14.97
N LEU A 226 1.21 -36.02 14.93
CA LEU A 226 0.80 -35.28 16.13
C LEU A 226 -0.39 -35.90 16.87
N ASP A 227 -1.06 -36.91 16.29
CA ASP A 227 -2.24 -37.62 16.83
C ASP A 227 -3.31 -36.71 17.47
N ALA A 228 -3.54 -35.54 16.87
CA ALA A 228 -4.32 -34.45 17.48
C ALA A 228 -5.85 -34.67 17.47
N GLY A 229 -6.33 -35.85 17.08
CA GLY A 229 -7.76 -36.13 16.83
C GLY A 229 -8.39 -35.21 15.77
N VAL A 230 -9.71 -35.28 15.60
CA VAL A 230 -10.44 -34.49 14.57
C VAL A 230 -10.41 -32.99 14.88
N LEU A 231 -10.65 -32.62 16.15
CA LEU A 231 -10.71 -31.22 16.58
C LEU A 231 -9.32 -30.55 16.52
N GLY A 232 -8.28 -31.21 17.04
CA GLY A 232 -6.92 -30.71 16.94
C GLY A 232 -6.42 -30.66 15.50
N GLY A 233 -6.80 -31.63 14.66
CA GLY A 233 -6.56 -31.58 13.21
C GLY A 233 -7.18 -30.35 12.53
N ALA A 234 -8.40 -29.99 12.89
CA ALA A 234 -9.05 -28.77 12.37
C ALA A 234 -8.34 -27.49 12.83
N VAL A 235 -7.92 -27.42 14.10
CA VAL A 235 -7.14 -26.29 14.63
C VAL A 235 -5.79 -26.17 13.93
N LEU A 236 -5.11 -27.29 13.67
CA LEU A 236 -3.85 -27.33 12.91
C LEU A 236 -4.06 -26.86 11.47
N ALA A 237 -5.15 -27.24 10.82
CA ALA A 237 -5.48 -26.79 9.47
C ALA A 237 -5.72 -25.27 9.42
N VAL A 238 -6.47 -24.72 10.39
CA VAL A 238 -6.68 -23.27 10.52
C VAL A 238 -5.35 -22.56 10.80
N GLY A 239 -4.53 -23.09 11.72
CA GLY A 239 -3.20 -22.54 12.02
C GLY A 239 -2.29 -22.50 10.79
N GLY A 240 -2.28 -23.58 9.99
CA GLY A 240 -1.55 -23.63 8.73
C GLY A 240 -2.03 -22.56 7.73
N ALA A 241 -3.35 -22.38 7.60
CA ALA A 241 -3.92 -21.32 6.76
C ALA A 241 -3.52 -19.91 7.22
N LEU A 242 -3.44 -19.67 8.54
CA LEU A 242 -3.01 -18.38 9.10
C LEU A 242 -1.52 -18.10 8.90
N ILE A 243 -0.69 -19.12 8.68
CA ILE A 243 0.74 -18.99 8.36
C ILE A 243 0.96 -18.79 6.85
N MET A 244 -0.01 -19.11 5.98
CA MET A 244 0.15 -18.99 4.53
C MET A 244 0.64 -17.62 4.04
N PRO A 245 0.17 -16.46 4.59
CA PRO A 245 0.71 -15.18 4.16
C PRO A 245 2.21 -15.02 4.42
N ASN A 246 2.75 -15.65 5.48
CA ASN A 246 4.20 -15.70 5.72
C ASN A 246 4.87 -16.50 4.60
N ALA A 247 4.35 -17.69 4.29
CA ALA A 247 4.88 -18.56 3.24
C ALA A 247 4.88 -17.88 1.86
N VAL A 248 3.85 -17.08 1.55
CA VAL A 248 3.78 -16.27 0.32
C VAL A 248 4.93 -15.26 0.25
N ILE A 249 5.20 -14.55 1.34
CA ILE A 249 6.29 -13.57 1.41
C ILE A 249 7.66 -14.27 1.33
N TRP A 250 7.80 -15.44 1.93
CA TRP A 250 9.02 -16.24 1.85
C TRP A 250 9.27 -16.74 0.43
N ALA A 251 8.23 -17.25 -0.24
CA ALA A 251 8.29 -17.66 -1.64
C ALA A 251 8.53 -16.47 -2.59
N MET A 252 8.02 -15.28 -2.28
CA MET A 252 8.34 -14.05 -2.99
C MET A 252 9.83 -13.70 -2.88
N SER A 253 10.42 -13.79 -1.68
CA SER A 253 11.86 -13.58 -1.50
C SER A 253 12.71 -14.63 -2.21
N PHE A 254 12.24 -15.88 -2.22
CA PHE A 254 12.82 -16.94 -3.03
C PHE A 254 12.82 -16.57 -4.52
N ALA A 255 11.71 -16.07 -5.05
CA ALA A 255 11.63 -15.65 -6.45
C ALA A 255 12.55 -14.48 -6.80
N LEU A 256 12.75 -13.56 -5.85
CA LEU A 256 13.66 -12.43 -6.00
C LEU A 256 15.14 -12.84 -5.99
N GLY A 257 15.48 -14.04 -5.51
CA GLY A 257 16.84 -14.56 -5.41
C GLY A 257 17.39 -14.70 -3.98
N PRO A 258 17.23 -13.72 -3.07
CA PRO A 258 17.75 -13.81 -1.71
C PRO A 258 17.28 -15.02 -0.90
N GLY A 259 16.07 -15.53 -1.17
CA GLY A 259 15.55 -16.68 -0.44
C GLY A 259 15.13 -16.35 0.98
N PHE A 260 15.16 -17.35 1.85
CA PHE A 260 14.85 -17.19 3.27
C PHE A 260 15.62 -18.22 4.12
N ALA A 261 15.79 -17.90 5.40
CA ALA A 261 16.44 -18.77 6.37
C ALA A 261 15.40 -19.50 7.23
N VAL A 262 15.71 -20.74 7.62
CA VAL A 262 14.93 -21.53 8.58
C VAL A 262 15.91 -22.03 9.67
N GLY A 263 16.51 -21.08 10.37
CA GLY A 263 17.59 -21.31 11.33
C GLY A 263 18.97 -20.88 10.84
N THR A 264 19.91 -20.78 11.77
CA THR A 264 21.28 -20.32 11.58
C THR A 264 22.06 -21.26 10.69
N GLY A 265 22.66 -20.70 9.64
CA GLY A 265 23.39 -21.46 8.63
C GLY A 265 22.49 -22.26 7.69
N THR A 266 21.19 -21.94 7.60
CA THR A 266 20.31 -22.50 6.57
C THR A 266 19.91 -21.43 5.58
N SER A 267 19.87 -21.79 4.30
CA SER A 267 19.37 -20.90 3.26
C SER A 267 18.59 -21.69 2.22
N VAL A 268 17.40 -21.21 1.91
CA VAL A 268 16.60 -21.73 0.80
C VAL A 268 16.58 -20.63 -0.26
N ALA A 269 17.45 -20.76 -1.26
CA ALA A 269 17.57 -19.82 -2.37
C ALA A 269 17.58 -20.58 -3.70
N PRO A 270 17.20 -19.93 -4.83
CA PRO A 270 17.29 -20.57 -6.14
C PRO A 270 18.72 -21.02 -6.52
N GLY A 271 19.74 -20.39 -5.93
CA GLY A 271 21.15 -20.74 -6.12
C GLY A 271 21.66 -21.92 -5.27
N GLY A 272 20.85 -22.46 -4.36
CA GLY A 272 21.23 -23.58 -3.49
C GLY A 272 20.33 -23.69 -2.26
N VAL A 273 20.09 -24.92 -1.81
CA VAL A 273 19.33 -25.24 -0.59
C VAL A 273 20.28 -25.89 0.40
N GLU A 274 20.63 -25.16 1.46
CA GLU A 274 21.36 -25.70 2.61
C GLU A 274 20.38 -25.78 3.80
N LEU A 275 19.84 -26.98 4.03
CA LEU A 275 18.95 -27.26 5.16
C LEU A 275 19.75 -28.03 6.22
N GLY A 276 19.91 -27.43 7.41
CA GLY A 276 20.28 -28.17 8.62
C GLY A 276 19.14 -29.10 9.08
N PRO A 277 19.29 -29.86 10.17
CA PRO A 277 18.19 -30.66 10.72
C PRO A 277 17.06 -29.73 11.20
N VAL A 278 16.01 -29.59 10.39
CA VAL A 278 14.86 -28.69 10.62
C VAL A 278 13.85 -29.36 11.58
N PRO A 279 13.25 -28.63 12.55
CA PRO A 279 12.17 -29.16 13.39
C PRO A 279 10.96 -29.60 12.57
N ALA A 280 10.25 -30.63 13.04
CA ALA A 280 9.08 -31.21 12.37
C ALA A 280 7.82 -30.31 12.48
N VAL A 281 7.84 -29.14 11.83
CA VAL A 281 6.65 -28.29 11.66
C VAL A 281 6.00 -28.62 10.31
N PRO A 282 4.71 -29.05 10.26
CA PRO A 282 4.04 -29.44 9.02
C PRO A 282 4.14 -28.40 7.88
N ALA A 283 4.10 -27.11 8.22
CA ALA A 283 4.24 -26.02 7.26
C ALA A 283 5.60 -25.98 6.53
N LEU A 284 6.66 -26.51 7.15
CA LEU A 284 8.01 -26.58 6.57
C LEU A 284 8.18 -27.78 5.62
N GLY A 285 7.24 -28.73 5.63
CA GLY A 285 7.21 -29.83 4.64
C GLY A 285 6.91 -29.33 3.22
N ALA A 286 6.42 -28.09 3.06
CA ALA A 286 6.19 -27.47 1.76
C ALA A 286 7.45 -26.83 1.15
N LEU A 287 8.65 -27.09 1.67
CA LEU A 287 9.89 -26.58 1.08
C LEU A 287 10.28 -27.44 -0.15
N PRO A 288 10.58 -26.84 -1.31
CA PRO A 288 11.03 -27.61 -2.46
C PRO A 288 12.42 -28.19 -2.17
N ALA A 289 12.53 -29.52 -2.16
CA ALA A 289 13.81 -30.23 -2.00
C ALA A 289 14.71 -30.09 -3.24
N ASP A 290 14.11 -30.00 -4.44
CA ASP A 290 14.78 -29.77 -5.72
C ASP A 290 13.85 -29.00 -6.66
N LEU A 291 14.32 -27.89 -7.27
CA LEU A 291 13.60 -27.26 -8.38
C LEU A 291 14.11 -27.82 -9.71
N PRO A 292 13.22 -28.31 -10.61
CA PRO A 292 13.64 -28.72 -11.94
C PRO A 292 14.23 -27.53 -12.71
N GLY A 293 15.38 -27.75 -13.37
CA GLY A 293 16.17 -26.73 -14.06
C GLY A 293 15.41 -25.70 -14.92
N PRO A 294 14.37 -26.04 -15.70
CA PRO A 294 13.61 -25.04 -16.46
C PRO A 294 12.63 -24.20 -15.61
N ALA A 295 12.18 -24.69 -14.46
CA ALA A 295 11.24 -23.97 -13.61
C ALA A 295 11.89 -22.74 -12.95
N ILE A 296 13.21 -22.73 -12.76
CA ILE A 296 13.95 -21.61 -12.19
C ILE A 296 13.83 -20.33 -13.04
N TRP A 297 13.76 -20.48 -14.36
CA TRP A 297 13.56 -19.37 -15.29
C TRP A 297 12.15 -18.78 -15.18
N LEU A 298 11.15 -19.61 -14.92
CA LEU A 298 9.78 -19.15 -14.70
C LEU A 298 9.64 -18.42 -13.36
N VAL A 299 10.34 -18.89 -12.33
CA VAL A 299 10.44 -18.23 -11.02
C VAL A 299 11.10 -16.84 -11.17
N LEU A 300 12.20 -16.76 -11.93
CA LEU A 300 12.94 -15.52 -12.14
C LEU A 300 12.22 -14.54 -13.11
N ALA A 301 11.37 -15.05 -13.99
CA ALA A 301 10.52 -14.22 -14.86
C ALA A 301 9.46 -13.44 -14.06
N GLY A 302 9.01 -13.96 -12.91
CA GLY A 302 8.01 -13.32 -12.06
C GLY A 302 8.38 -11.89 -11.62
N PRO A 303 9.53 -11.69 -10.95
CA PRO A 303 10.01 -10.35 -10.59
C PRO A 303 10.17 -9.39 -11.78
N VAL A 304 10.59 -9.91 -12.93
CA VAL A 304 10.74 -9.11 -14.16
C VAL A 304 9.38 -8.62 -14.63
N LEU A 305 8.38 -9.51 -14.72
CA LEU A 305 7.01 -9.16 -15.10
C LEU A 305 6.39 -8.15 -14.12
N ALA A 306 6.63 -8.31 -12.81
CA ALA A 306 6.15 -7.37 -11.79
C ALA A 306 6.70 -5.95 -12.01
N GLY A 307 7.97 -5.81 -12.37
CA GLY A 307 8.55 -4.50 -12.66
C GLY A 307 8.15 -3.93 -14.04
N VAL A 308 7.88 -4.78 -15.04
CA VAL A 308 7.22 -4.35 -16.28
C VAL A 308 5.82 -3.79 -16.00
N LEU A 309 5.01 -4.44 -15.16
CA LEU A 309 3.71 -3.95 -14.73
C LEU A 309 3.83 -2.60 -14.00
N ALA A 310 4.84 -2.43 -13.14
CA ALA A 310 5.10 -1.15 -12.49
C ALA A 310 5.41 -0.03 -13.51
N GLY A 311 6.23 -0.32 -14.53
CA GLY A 311 6.52 0.61 -15.62
C GLY A 311 5.29 0.98 -16.44
N LEU A 312 4.48 -0.02 -16.83
CA LEU A 312 3.23 0.19 -17.57
C LEU A 312 2.23 1.05 -16.81
N VAL A 313 1.98 0.72 -15.54
CA VAL A 313 1.03 1.46 -14.68
C VAL A 313 1.53 2.87 -14.41
N SER A 314 2.83 3.05 -14.13
CA SER A 314 3.40 4.38 -13.93
C SER A 314 3.29 5.23 -15.19
N TYR A 315 3.64 4.68 -16.36
CA TYR A 315 3.57 5.40 -17.64
C TYR A 315 2.13 5.78 -18.01
N ALA A 316 1.18 4.86 -17.84
CA ALA A 316 -0.24 5.10 -18.12
C ALA A 316 -0.84 6.23 -17.26
N ARG A 317 -0.30 6.48 -16.06
CA ARG A 317 -0.70 7.60 -15.19
C ARG A 317 -0.05 8.93 -15.59
N LEU A 318 1.01 8.92 -16.39
CA LEU A 318 1.70 10.11 -16.89
C LEU A 318 1.33 10.50 -18.31
N ALA A 319 0.88 9.54 -19.14
CA ALA A 319 0.52 9.78 -20.53
C ALA A 319 -0.60 10.83 -20.63
N PRO A 320 -0.36 12.00 -21.23
CA PRO A 320 -1.41 12.98 -21.49
C PRO A 320 -2.42 12.41 -22.49
N GLY A 321 -3.69 12.75 -22.31
CA GLY A 321 -4.80 12.24 -23.11
C GLY A 321 -4.78 12.64 -24.59
N ASP A 322 -4.03 13.67 -25.01
CA ASP A 322 -4.02 14.10 -26.42
C ASP A 322 -2.63 14.35 -27.04
N ASP A 323 -1.75 15.28 -26.62
CA ASP A 323 -0.66 15.70 -27.56
C ASP A 323 0.80 15.83 -27.05
N GLY A 324 1.10 15.42 -25.81
CA GLY A 324 2.44 15.62 -25.22
C GLY A 324 3.18 14.34 -24.87
N ARG A 325 4.40 14.12 -25.41
CA ARG A 325 5.30 13.09 -24.85
C ARG A 325 5.72 13.53 -23.45
N PRO A 326 5.56 12.68 -22.41
CA PRO A 326 6.05 13.05 -21.09
C PRO A 326 7.59 13.19 -21.13
N ALA A 327 8.09 14.24 -20.47
CA ALA A 327 9.51 14.57 -20.45
C ALA A 327 10.34 13.42 -19.85
N LEU A 328 11.57 13.21 -20.34
CA LEU A 328 12.39 12.07 -19.93
C LEU A 328 12.64 12.02 -18.42
N VAL A 329 12.95 13.17 -17.82
CA VAL A 329 13.35 13.27 -16.41
C VAL A 329 12.20 12.88 -15.46
N PRO A 330 10.99 13.46 -15.56
CA PRO A 330 9.83 13.03 -14.76
C PRO A 330 9.54 11.53 -14.89
N VAL A 331 9.63 11.02 -16.11
CA VAL A 331 9.30 9.64 -16.47
C VAL A 331 10.26 8.65 -15.82
N LEU A 332 11.57 8.90 -15.92
CA LEU A 332 12.59 8.13 -15.19
C LEU A 332 12.44 8.26 -13.67
N GLY A 333 12.13 9.46 -13.19
CA GLY A 333 11.88 9.72 -11.76
C GLY A 333 10.73 8.89 -11.20
N THR A 334 9.65 8.68 -11.98
CA THR A 334 8.55 7.81 -11.55
C THR A 334 8.88 6.33 -11.54
N ALA A 335 9.68 5.84 -12.50
CA ALA A 335 10.15 4.46 -12.50
C ALA A 335 11.07 4.17 -11.31
N ALA A 336 12.02 5.06 -11.03
CA ALA A 336 12.88 4.98 -9.85
C ALA A 336 12.08 5.08 -8.55
N GLY A 337 11.14 6.03 -8.47
CA GLY A 337 10.24 6.18 -7.32
C GLY A 337 9.37 4.95 -7.06
N ALA A 338 8.86 4.31 -8.11
CA ALA A 338 8.09 3.07 -8.01
C ALA A 338 8.96 1.93 -7.48
N GLY A 339 10.20 1.80 -7.97
CA GLY A 339 11.16 0.80 -7.49
C GLY A 339 11.53 0.99 -6.02
N VAL A 340 11.79 2.23 -5.59
CA VAL A 340 12.07 2.56 -4.18
C VAL A 340 10.87 2.26 -3.28
N ALA A 341 9.67 2.69 -3.67
CA ALA A 341 8.46 2.42 -2.88
C ALA A 341 8.13 0.91 -2.81
N ALA A 342 8.32 0.17 -3.90
CA ALA A 342 8.18 -1.29 -3.90
C ALA A 342 9.23 -1.97 -3.03
N ALA A 343 10.49 -1.52 -3.05
CA ALA A 343 11.56 -2.05 -2.20
C ALA A 343 11.28 -1.84 -0.71
N ILE A 344 10.79 -0.67 -0.32
CA ILE A 344 10.35 -0.40 1.05
C ILE A 344 9.17 -1.31 1.43
N GLY A 345 8.19 -1.47 0.54
CA GLY A 345 7.06 -2.38 0.77
C GLY A 345 7.48 -3.84 0.93
N ALA A 346 8.33 -4.35 0.05
CA ALA A 346 8.83 -5.73 0.11
C ALA A 346 9.71 -5.96 1.34
N GLY A 347 10.57 -5.00 1.68
CA GLY A 347 11.40 -5.04 2.89
C GLY A 347 10.58 -5.02 4.18
N THR A 348 9.52 -4.21 4.24
CA THR A 348 8.60 -4.20 5.40
C THR A 348 7.81 -5.49 5.51
N LEU A 349 7.32 -6.07 4.40
CA LEU A 349 6.69 -7.39 4.40
C LEU A 349 7.67 -8.49 4.86
N ALA A 350 8.90 -8.48 4.37
CA ALA A 350 9.95 -9.41 4.78
C ALA A 350 10.22 -9.30 6.29
N LEU A 351 10.42 -8.07 6.81
CA LEU A 351 10.57 -7.80 8.24
C LEU A 351 9.41 -8.41 9.03
N LEU A 352 8.17 -8.11 8.64
CA LEU A 352 6.96 -8.54 9.35
C LEU A 352 6.70 -10.05 9.26
N SER A 353 7.18 -10.72 8.21
CA SER A 353 7.02 -12.17 8.02
C SER A 353 8.08 -13.03 8.72
N GLY A 354 9.24 -12.45 9.02
CA GLY A 354 10.34 -13.14 9.71
C GLY A 354 10.33 -12.92 11.21
N GLY A 355 11.13 -13.68 11.96
CA GLY A 355 11.26 -13.56 13.41
C GLY A 355 12.22 -14.57 13.99
N THR A 356 12.17 -14.74 15.31
CA THR A 356 13.00 -15.68 16.07
C THR A 356 12.10 -16.82 16.62
N ALA A 357 12.60 -18.05 16.66
CA ALA A 357 11.93 -19.16 17.37
C ALA A 357 12.78 -19.77 18.50
N GLY A 358 13.84 -19.07 18.93
CA GLY A 358 14.46 -19.23 20.24
C GLY A 358 15.32 -20.48 20.49
N ALA A 359 15.08 -21.63 19.82
CA ALA A 359 15.86 -22.84 20.12
C ALA A 359 17.22 -22.84 19.42
N ALA A 360 18.30 -22.47 20.14
CA ALA A 360 19.73 -22.55 19.76
C ALA A 360 20.09 -22.08 18.33
N ARG A 361 19.72 -22.87 17.31
CA ARG A 361 19.90 -22.59 15.88
C ARG A 361 18.70 -21.91 15.22
N LEU A 362 17.56 -21.68 15.87
CA LEU A 362 16.38 -21.05 15.26
C LEU A 362 16.26 -19.55 15.56
N THR A 363 17.39 -18.85 15.68
CA THR A 363 17.40 -17.42 15.97
C THR A 363 17.02 -16.55 14.77
N GLU A 364 17.06 -17.09 13.54
CA GLU A 364 16.65 -16.37 12.33
C GLU A 364 15.73 -17.23 11.48
N ILE A 365 14.47 -16.80 11.32
CA ILE A 365 13.47 -17.43 10.48
C ILE A 365 12.85 -16.37 9.57
N GLY A 366 12.80 -16.67 8.27
CA GLY A 366 12.21 -15.83 7.25
C GLY A 366 13.21 -15.11 6.36
N PRO A 367 12.74 -14.20 5.48
CA PRO A 367 13.57 -13.52 4.51
C PRO A 367 14.45 -12.45 5.14
N VAL A 368 15.67 -12.29 4.64
CA VAL A 368 16.55 -11.19 5.04
C VAL A 368 15.99 -9.88 4.46
N PRO A 369 15.54 -8.91 5.27
CA PRO A 369 14.70 -7.85 4.76
C PRO A 369 15.40 -6.85 3.84
N TRP A 370 16.65 -6.49 4.18
CA TRP A 370 17.43 -5.58 3.34
C TRP A 370 17.81 -6.21 2.01
N GLN A 371 18.06 -7.53 1.97
CA GLN A 371 18.35 -8.25 0.73
C GLN A 371 17.10 -8.33 -0.15
N THR A 372 15.94 -8.62 0.45
CA THR A 372 14.64 -8.63 -0.24
C THR A 372 14.34 -7.25 -0.83
N ALA A 373 14.58 -6.17 -0.06
CA ALA A 373 14.41 -4.80 -0.50
C ALA A 373 15.39 -4.44 -1.64
N ALA A 374 16.68 -4.79 -1.52
CA ALA A 374 17.69 -4.51 -2.53
C ALA A 374 17.41 -5.25 -3.85
N ALA A 375 17.03 -6.53 -3.77
CA ALA A 375 16.63 -7.31 -4.93
C ALA A 375 15.40 -6.71 -5.61
N THR A 376 14.37 -6.35 -4.82
CA THR A 376 13.17 -5.68 -5.33
C THR A 376 13.52 -4.35 -6.01
N LEU A 377 14.40 -3.55 -5.40
CA LEU A 377 14.86 -2.29 -5.96
C LEU A 377 15.53 -2.52 -7.32
N GLY A 378 16.44 -3.48 -7.42
CA GLY A 378 17.13 -3.83 -8.66
C GLY A 378 16.17 -4.28 -9.76
N PHE A 379 15.40 -5.34 -9.50
CA PHE A 379 14.48 -5.91 -10.51
C PHE A 379 13.41 -4.91 -10.94
N VAL A 380 12.72 -4.27 -10.00
CA VAL A 380 11.61 -3.35 -10.31
C VAL A 380 12.13 -2.07 -10.96
N SER A 381 13.19 -1.44 -10.45
CA SER A 381 13.67 -0.17 -11.03
C SER A 381 14.21 -0.36 -12.44
N VAL A 382 14.99 -1.42 -12.69
CA VAL A 382 15.59 -1.68 -14.02
C VAL A 382 14.50 -1.97 -15.04
N THR A 383 13.60 -2.91 -14.73
CA THR A 383 12.56 -3.33 -15.68
C THR A 383 11.49 -2.25 -15.89
N ALA A 384 11.12 -1.50 -14.84
CA ALA A 384 10.24 -0.35 -14.98
C ALA A 384 10.88 0.74 -15.87
N THR A 385 12.16 1.04 -15.66
CA THR A 385 12.90 2.02 -16.47
C THR A 385 12.95 1.62 -17.95
N VAL A 386 13.30 0.36 -18.23
CA VAL A 386 13.32 -0.18 -19.61
C VAL A 386 11.94 -0.10 -20.23
N THR A 387 10.90 -0.55 -19.53
CA THR A 387 9.51 -0.54 -20.02
C THR A 387 9.07 0.88 -20.38
N VAL A 388 9.32 1.81 -19.48
CA VAL A 388 8.96 3.21 -19.65
C VAL A 388 9.70 3.87 -20.81
N LEU A 389 11.00 3.56 -20.99
CA LEU A 389 11.78 4.05 -22.12
C LEU A 389 11.28 3.48 -23.47
N LEU A 390 10.94 2.20 -23.49
CA LEU A 390 10.36 1.53 -24.67
C LEU A 390 9.02 2.14 -25.06
N LEU A 391 8.10 2.34 -24.10
CA LEU A 391 6.79 2.98 -24.35
C LEU A 391 6.94 4.39 -24.90
N ARG A 392 7.88 5.17 -24.33
CA ARG A 392 8.20 6.52 -24.81
C ARG A 392 8.77 6.50 -26.23
N TRP A 393 9.64 5.55 -26.55
CA TRP A 393 10.22 5.40 -27.89
C TRP A 393 9.17 4.98 -28.94
N GLN A 394 8.27 4.05 -28.59
CA GLN A 394 7.19 3.61 -29.46
C GLN A 394 6.19 4.74 -29.75
N GLY A 395 5.76 5.48 -28.71
CA GLY A 395 4.90 6.65 -28.88
C GLY A 395 5.54 7.73 -29.76
N GLY A 396 6.86 7.88 -29.68
CA GLY A 396 7.57 8.83 -30.55
C GLY A 396 7.72 8.39 -32.00
N SER A 397 7.76 7.09 -32.25
CA SER A 397 7.82 6.53 -33.59
C SER A 397 6.45 6.54 -34.26
N ALA A 398 5.37 6.37 -33.51
CA ALA A 398 4.00 6.52 -34.01
C ALA A 398 3.68 7.96 -34.40
N ALA A 399 4.02 8.95 -33.56
CA ALA A 399 3.81 10.36 -33.88
C ALA A 399 4.62 10.83 -35.10
N ARG A 400 5.86 10.34 -35.28
CA ARG A 400 6.66 10.62 -36.49
C ARG A 400 6.05 10.01 -37.76
N ARG A 401 5.48 8.81 -37.65
CA ARG A 401 4.77 8.16 -38.77
C ARG A 401 3.49 8.90 -39.14
N ALA A 402 2.72 9.37 -38.15
CA ALA A 402 1.51 10.15 -38.37
C ALA A 402 1.82 11.50 -39.06
N ALA A 403 2.80 12.26 -38.54
CA ALA A 403 3.20 13.54 -39.13
C ALA A 403 3.75 13.41 -40.57
N GLY A 404 4.47 12.30 -40.86
CA GLY A 404 4.94 12.02 -42.22
C GLY A 404 3.82 11.67 -43.20
N ALA A 405 2.72 11.07 -42.74
CA ALA A 405 1.54 10.79 -43.56
C ALA A 405 0.73 12.07 -43.84
N SER A 406 0.54 12.93 -42.83
CA SER A 406 -0.14 14.22 -42.99
C SER A 406 0.59 15.16 -43.96
N GLY A 407 1.92 15.24 -43.83
CA GLY A 407 2.74 16.05 -44.74
C GLY A 407 2.81 15.51 -46.18
N ALA A 408 2.59 14.21 -46.37
CA ALA A 408 2.51 13.61 -47.71
C ALA A 408 1.17 13.94 -48.39
N ASP A 409 0.06 13.93 -47.66
CA ASP A 409 -1.25 14.36 -48.18
C ASP A 409 -1.25 15.86 -48.52
N ASP A 410 -0.68 16.71 -47.66
CA ASP A 410 -0.55 18.15 -47.95
C ASP A 410 0.34 18.42 -49.18
N ALA A 411 1.45 17.69 -49.33
CA ALA A 411 2.34 17.84 -50.49
C ALA A 411 1.66 17.41 -51.81
N VAL A 412 0.85 16.34 -51.80
CA VAL A 412 0.05 15.88 -52.95
C VAL A 412 -1.05 16.89 -53.29
N THR A 413 -1.65 17.53 -52.28
CA THR A 413 -2.71 18.54 -52.47
C THR A 413 -2.15 19.84 -53.09
N VAL A 414 -0.93 20.25 -52.72
CA VAL A 414 -0.25 21.42 -53.30
C VAL A 414 0.24 21.14 -54.72
N THR A 415 0.74 19.94 -55.02
CA THR A 415 1.16 19.61 -56.41
C THR A 415 -0.01 19.45 -57.38
N ALA A 416 -1.21 19.10 -56.90
CA ALA A 416 -2.43 19.08 -57.73
C ALA A 416 -2.95 20.48 -58.08
N ALA A 417 -2.62 21.52 -57.29
CA ALA A 417 -3.06 22.90 -57.51
C ALA A 417 -2.19 23.67 -58.52
N ASP A 418 -0.94 23.29 -58.74
CA ASP A 418 0.00 23.94 -59.68
C ASP A 418 -0.08 23.39 -61.13
N GLY A 419 -0.96 22.42 -61.40
CA GLY A 419 -1.04 21.70 -62.68
C GLY A 419 -1.94 22.30 -63.76
N SER A 420 -2.62 23.43 -63.54
CA SER A 420 -3.54 24.01 -64.55
C SER A 420 -3.34 25.51 -64.76
N SER A 421 -2.36 25.89 -65.60
CA SER A 421 -2.40 27.16 -66.32
C SER A 421 -1.66 27.05 -67.66
N THR A 422 -2.44 26.85 -68.72
CA THR A 422 -2.05 26.96 -70.13
C THR A 422 -1.83 28.43 -70.48
N PRO A 423 -0.76 28.81 -71.22
CA PRO A 423 -0.59 30.18 -71.67
C PRO A 423 -1.29 30.36 -73.02
N ASP A 424 -2.24 31.30 -73.11
CA ASP A 424 -2.80 31.75 -74.38
C ASP A 424 -2.43 33.21 -74.64
N THR A 425 -1.96 33.49 -75.85
CA THR A 425 -1.45 34.80 -76.30
C THR A 425 -2.30 35.28 -77.46
N THR A 426 -2.85 36.50 -77.35
CA THR A 426 -3.39 37.45 -78.37
C THR A 426 -4.62 38.14 -77.74
N GLY A 427 -4.92 39.43 -77.84
CA GLY A 427 -4.38 40.59 -78.53
C GLY A 427 -5.52 41.65 -78.58
N ASP A 428 -5.18 42.90 -78.23
CA ASP A 428 -5.87 44.17 -78.56
C ASP A 428 -7.25 44.55 -77.96
N GLY A 429 -7.43 45.85 -77.66
CA GLY A 429 -8.74 46.52 -77.71
C GLY A 429 -9.33 47.19 -76.44
N THR A 430 -8.81 48.35 -76.05
CA THR A 430 -9.50 49.58 -75.54
C THR A 430 -10.90 49.48 -74.86
N THR A 431 -11.04 49.88 -73.59
CA THR A 431 -11.78 51.08 -73.07
C THR A 431 -12.12 50.99 -71.57
N GLY A 432 -11.85 52.09 -70.85
CA GLY A 432 -12.79 52.64 -69.86
C GLY A 432 -12.67 52.30 -68.37
N GLY A 433 -12.10 53.23 -67.60
CA GLY A 433 -12.81 53.77 -66.42
C GLY A 433 -12.30 53.43 -65.01
N ALA A 434 -11.60 54.40 -64.41
CA ALA A 434 -11.70 54.89 -63.01
C ALA A 434 -11.43 53.90 -61.84
N ALA A 435 -10.80 54.25 -60.71
CA ALA A 435 -10.06 55.42 -60.23
C ALA A 435 -9.46 55.04 -58.86
N LYS A 436 -8.42 55.79 -58.46
CA LYS A 436 -7.99 56.13 -57.08
C LYS A 436 -6.87 55.32 -56.41
N THR A 437 -5.65 55.69 -56.82
CA THR A 437 -4.47 56.13 -56.02
C THR A 437 -4.61 56.20 -54.48
N VAL A 438 -3.72 55.54 -53.71
CA VAL A 438 -2.42 56.03 -53.12
C VAL A 438 -2.67 56.93 -51.88
N THR A 439 -2.06 56.75 -50.69
CA THR A 439 -0.64 57.02 -50.38
C THR A 439 -0.25 56.59 -48.97
N THR A 440 1.01 56.18 -48.85
CA THR A 440 1.91 56.08 -47.69
C THR A 440 2.09 57.41 -46.93
N GLY A 441 2.51 57.38 -45.66
CA GLY A 441 2.97 58.57 -44.94
C GLY A 441 3.49 58.30 -43.53
N ASP A 442 4.80 58.39 -43.40
CA ASP A 442 5.66 58.23 -42.22
C ASP A 442 5.72 59.54 -41.38
N GLY A 443 6.26 59.49 -40.15
CA GLY A 443 6.83 60.70 -39.51
C GLY A 443 6.47 61.00 -38.04
N ALA A 444 7.53 61.12 -37.23
CA ALA A 444 7.61 61.33 -35.79
C ALA A 444 7.34 62.76 -35.28
N SER A 445 7.19 62.89 -33.95
CA SER A 445 8.02 63.70 -33.01
C SER A 445 7.24 64.54 -31.96
N GLU A 446 7.68 64.42 -30.69
CA GLU A 446 7.69 65.43 -29.60
C GLU A 446 6.35 65.98 -29.07
N GLY A 447 6.13 66.26 -27.78
CA GLY A 447 6.94 66.25 -26.56
C GLY A 447 6.17 66.91 -25.41
N SER A 448 6.49 66.50 -24.17
CA SER A 448 6.52 67.26 -22.90
C SER A 448 5.29 68.05 -22.37
N GLY A 449 4.95 67.80 -21.09
CA GLY A 449 4.92 68.89 -20.10
C GLY A 449 3.74 68.99 -19.12
N GLY A 450 4.05 68.92 -17.82
CA GLY A 450 3.37 69.59 -16.68
C GLY A 450 2.11 68.89 -16.12
N GLY A 451 2.04 68.44 -14.86
CA GLY A 451 2.11 69.22 -13.61
C GLY A 451 0.69 69.74 -13.26
N SER A 452 0.16 69.85 -12.05
CA SER A 452 0.47 69.56 -10.65
C SER A 452 -0.82 69.92 -9.85
N ASP A 453 -0.85 69.66 -8.54
CA ASP A 453 -1.67 70.35 -7.52
C ASP A 453 -3.19 70.01 -7.46
N ASP A 454 -3.87 69.94 -6.31
CA ASP A 454 -3.46 70.03 -4.91
C ASP A 454 -4.60 69.56 -3.98
N GLY A 455 -4.20 69.17 -2.76
CA GLY A 455 -4.82 69.57 -1.50
C GLY A 455 -6.13 68.92 -1.04
N SER A 456 -6.45 68.89 0.26
CA SER A 456 -5.72 68.88 1.54
C SER A 456 -6.76 68.76 2.66
N GLY A 457 -6.32 68.36 3.85
CA GLY A 457 -6.99 68.64 5.14
C GLY A 457 -7.76 67.46 5.73
N GLY A 458 -7.51 66.98 6.95
CA GLY A 458 -6.60 67.41 8.01
C GLY A 458 -7.16 67.01 9.38
N THR A 459 -6.26 66.55 10.28
CA THR A 459 -6.27 66.73 11.76
C THR A 459 -7.37 66.04 12.59
N THR A 460 -7.21 65.50 13.82
CA THR A 460 -6.20 65.63 14.88
C THR A 460 -6.53 64.66 16.05
N GLY A 461 -5.49 64.21 16.78
CA GLY A 461 -5.49 63.95 18.24
C GLY A 461 -6.06 62.60 18.73
N ALA A 462 -5.58 61.97 19.82
CA ALA A 462 -4.49 62.22 20.75
C ALA A 462 -4.26 60.95 21.60
N SER A 463 -2.98 60.71 21.94
CA SER A 463 -2.41 60.30 23.24
C SER A 463 -3.25 59.54 24.28
N GLY A 464 -2.68 58.46 24.84
CA GLY A 464 -3.13 57.86 26.10
C GLY A 464 -2.37 56.59 26.49
N ALA A 465 -1.18 56.74 27.07
CA ALA A 465 -0.46 55.68 27.79
C ALA A 465 -1.01 55.53 29.23
N GLY A 466 -0.95 54.32 29.80
CA GLY A 466 -1.14 54.09 31.23
C GLY A 466 -1.33 52.62 31.63
N PRO A 467 -0.41 52.02 32.41
CA PRO A 467 -0.49 50.64 32.93
C PRO A 467 -1.00 50.59 34.39
N THR A 468 -1.52 49.44 34.82
CA THR A 468 -1.68 48.89 36.20
C THR A 468 -2.53 47.63 36.06
N GLY A 469 -2.45 46.54 36.81
CA GLY A 469 -1.74 46.15 38.03
C GLY A 469 -2.16 44.70 38.35
N THR A 470 -1.48 44.11 39.31
CA THR A 470 -1.57 42.75 39.87
C THR A 470 -2.97 42.28 40.30
N ASP A 471 -3.25 40.99 40.07
CA ASP A 471 -3.48 39.95 41.10
C ASP A 471 -3.32 38.55 40.51
#